data_AF-A0A8T9IJJ1-F1
#
_entry.id   AF-A0A8T9IJJ1-F1
#
_cell.length_a   1.000
_cell.length_b   1.000
_cell.length_c   1.000
_cell.angle_alpha   90.00
_cell.angle_beta   90.00
_cell.angle_gamma   90.00
#
_symmetry.space_group_name_H-M   'P 1'
#
loop_
_entity.id
_entity.type
_entity.pdbx_description
1 polymer ?
#
loop_
_entity_poly.entity_id
_entity_poly.type
_entity_poly.pdbx_seq_one_letter_code
_entity_poly.pdbx_strand_id
1 'polypeptide(L)'
;MKPGCTLFLLLFSALTASITAHAQLSSSTTTAPYLLAGSPTFDLSISQFRENFNRQNPDLPLNEFRAIENSRDKANLTRAASKINENLYASTALERGTLKVKSMQITWLPIQGPEQKAAKAKALEYMAAIIRTVAPLLTKEQSQKKLQKMLIAGKGKHYYAETEGAVRYVVADNGEKGLTFAVEPIKLALSENLEGAN
;
A
#
# COMPACT_ATOMS: atom_id res chain seq x y z
N MET A 1 58.27 -19.68 66.98
CA MET A 1 58.42 -18.21 66.90
C MET A 1 58.03 -17.75 65.49
N LYS A 2 57.40 -16.58 65.34
CA LYS A 2 57.20 -15.86 64.05
C LYS A 2 58.49 -15.08 63.68
N PRO A 3 58.64 -14.37 62.52
CA PRO A 3 57.67 -14.06 61.45
C PRO A 3 58.16 -14.16 59.97
N GLY A 4 57.25 -13.89 59.02
CA GLY A 4 57.52 -13.19 57.75
C GLY A 4 57.54 -14.05 56.48
N CYS A 5 57.20 -13.57 55.28
CA CYS A 5 56.77 -12.21 54.87
C CYS A 5 56.09 -12.24 53.46
N THR A 6 54.86 -11.71 53.35
CA THR A 6 54.31 -10.93 52.20
C THR A 6 54.04 -11.57 50.81
N LEU A 7 52.90 -11.12 50.22
CA LEU A 7 52.44 -11.19 48.81
C LEU A 7 51.90 -12.57 48.31
N PHE A 8 51.00 -12.68 47.32
CA PHE A 8 50.30 -11.65 46.48
C PHE A 8 48.86 -12.05 46.05
N LEU A 9 48.21 -11.11 45.34
CA LEU A 9 47.00 -11.13 44.50
C LEU A 9 47.18 -11.97 43.19
N LEU A 10 46.19 -12.41 42.39
CA LEU A 10 44.82 -11.95 42.10
C LEU A 10 43.98 -13.11 41.50
N LEU A 11 42.65 -13.14 41.72
CA LEU A 11 41.70 -14.03 41.01
C LEU A 11 41.11 -13.30 39.79
N PHE A 12 41.22 -13.90 38.60
CA PHE A 12 40.59 -13.39 37.37
C PHE A 12 39.18 -13.96 37.19
N SER A 13 38.15 -13.20 37.61
CA SER A 13 36.75 -13.49 37.30
C SER A 13 36.35 -12.83 35.98
N ALA A 14 36.35 -13.57 34.88
CA ALA A 14 35.90 -13.07 33.58
C ALA A 14 34.37 -13.01 33.51
N LEU A 15 33.79 -11.82 33.72
CA LEU A 15 32.37 -11.56 33.44
C LEU A 15 32.15 -11.42 31.93
N THR A 16 31.61 -12.45 31.28
CA THR A 16 31.17 -12.36 29.89
C THR A 16 29.83 -11.62 29.82
N ALA A 17 29.88 -10.31 29.61
CA ALA A 17 28.69 -9.51 29.31
C ALA A 17 28.19 -9.82 27.89
N SER A 18 27.08 -10.56 27.78
CA SER A 18 26.41 -10.79 26.51
C SER A 18 25.81 -9.48 25.98
N ILE A 19 26.50 -8.84 25.02
CA ILE A 19 25.96 -7.71 24.29
C ILE A 19 24.83 -8.24 23.40
N THR A 20 23.59 -7.99 23.81
CA THR A 20 22.41 -8.18 22.96
C THR A 20 22.45 -7.14 21.85
N ALA A 21 23.02 -7.53 20.71
CA ALA A 21 22.99 -6.73 19.48
C ALA A 21 21.53 -6.51 19.06
N HIS A 22 20.98 -5.35 19.42
CA HIS A 22 19.65 -4.95 19.00
C HIS A 22 19.70 -4.69 17.50
N ALA A 23 19.23 -5.66 16.70
CA ALA A 23 19.14 -5.53 15.26
C ALA A 23 18.14 -4.43 14.93
N GLN A 24 18.64 -3.20 14.80
CA GLN A 24 17.85 -2.03 14.45
C GLN A 24 17.42 -2.16 12.99
N LEU A 25 16.29 -2.85 12.79
CA LEU A 25 15.57 -2.93 11.52
C LEU A 25 15.35 -1.50 11.02
N SER A 26 16.16 -1.10 10.04
CA SER A 26 16.06 0.17 9.35
C SER A 26 14.78 0.17 8.53
N SER A 27 13.68 0.55 9.17
CA SER A 27 12.42 0.90 8.53
C SER A 27 12.62 2.16 7.70
N SER A 28 13.25 2.01 6.53
CA SER A 28 13.33 3.05 5.52
C SER A 28 11.92 3.35 5.04
N THR A 29 11.28 4.32 5.67
CA THR A 29 9.98 4.90 5.31
C THR A 29 10.11 5.66 3.99
N THR A 30 10.28 4.89 2.92
CA THR A 30 10.27 5.38 1.54
C THR A 30 8.93 6.06 1.30
N THR A 31 8.95 7.37 1.07
CA THR A 31 7.77 8.15 0.73
C THR A 31 7.05 7.54 -0.48
N ALA A 32 5.74 7.34 -0.36
CA ALA A 32 4.96 6.73 -1.44
C ALA A 32 5.00 7.60 -2.71
N PRO A 33 5.13 7.01 -3.94
CA PRO A 33 5.40 7.78 -5.16
C PRO A 33 4.39 8.90 -5.45
N TYR A 34 3.10 8.70 -5.19
CA TYR A 34 2.04 9.70 -5.39
C TYR A 34 2.11 10.92 -4.45
N LEU A 35 2.95 10.87 -3.41
CA LEU A 35 3.21 11.99 -2.49
C LEU A 35 4.33 12.91 -2.99
N LEU A 36 5.13 12.46 -3.97
CA LEU A 36 6.26 13.24 -4.48
C LEU A 36 5.77 14.46 -5.29
N ALA A 37 6.55 15.54 -5.27
CA ALA A 37 6.29 16.70 -6.11
C ALA A 37 6.35 16.31 -7.60
N GLY A 38 5.42 16.82 -8.42
CA GLY A 38 5.32 16.44 -9.84
C GLY A 38 4.90 14.98 -10.11
N SER A 39 4.52 14.21 -9.07
CA SER A 39 3.92 12.88 -9.30
C SER A 39 2.62 13.00 -10.11
N PRO A 40 2.39 12.09 -11.07
CA PRO A 40 1.33 12.22 -12.06
C PRO A 40 -0.07 11.99 -11.45
N THR A 41 -1.07 12.21 -12.29
CA THR A 41 -2.48 11.90 -12.05
C THR A 41 -2.99 10.92 -13.12
N PHE A 42 -4.03 10.15 -12.79
CA PHE A 42 -4.90 9.61 -13.82
C PHE A 42 -5.65 10.76 -14.48
N ASP A 43 -5.98 10.64 -15.78
CA ASP A 43 -6.76 11.66 -16.49
C ASP A 43 -8.27 11.57 -16.17
N LEU A 44 -8.58 11.42 -14.88
CA LEU A 44 -9.91 11.32 -14.30
C LEU A 44 -9.95 12.14 -13.01
N SER A 45 -10.90 13.06 -12.91
CA SER A 45 -11.32 13.61 -11.62
C SER A 45 -11.91 12.51 -10.74
N ILE A 46 -11.99 12.74 -9.42
CA ILE A 46 -12.61 11.77 -8.51
C ILE A 46 -14.06 11.42 -8.88
N SER A 47 -14.83 12.40 -9.38
CA SER A 47 -16.21 12.18 -9.84
C SER A 47 -16.23 11.30 -11.09
N GLN A 48 -15.42 11.63 -12.11
CA GLN A 48 -15.31 10.83 -13.34
C GLN A 48 -14.84 9.41 -13.06
N PHE A 49 -13.86 9.23 -12.16
CA PHE A 49 -13.39 7.90 -11.74
C PHE A 49 -14.54 7.09 -11.12
N ARG A 50 -15.29 7.69 -10.18
CA ARG A 50 -16.43 7.05 -9.53
C ARG A 50 -17.54 6.72 -10.52
N GLU A 51 -17.92 7.63 -11.41
CA GLU A 51 -18.93 7.41 -12.43
C GLU A 51 -18.54 6.27 -13.38
N ASN A 52 -17.29 6.26 -13.85
CA ASN A 52 -16.76 5.21 -14.70
C ASN A 52 -16.70 3.85 -13.99
N PHE A 53 -16.34 3.83 -12.72
CA PHE A 53 -16.33 2.62 -11.90
C PHE A 53 -17.75 2.10 -11.66
N ASN A 54 -18.70 2.95 -11.24
CA ASN A 54 -20.09 2.56 -10.95
C ASN A 54 -20.80 2.06 -12.23
N ARG A 55 -20.59 2.72 -13.37
CA ARG A 55 -21.16 2.31 -14.67
C ARG A 55 -20.68 0.91 -15.11
N GLN A 56 -19.46 0.54 -14.75
CA GLN A 56 -18.89 -0.78 -15.05
C GLN A 56 -19.23 -1.85 -14.00
N ASN A 57 -19.65 -1.45 -12.81
CA ASN A 57 -19.85 -2.34 -11.65
C ASN A 57 -21.13 -1.94 -10.87
N PRO A 58 -22.34 -2.10 -11.46
CA PRO A 58 -23.58 -1.62 -10.84
C PRO A 58 -23.87 -2.23 -9.47
N ASP A 59 -23.47 -3.49 -9.23
CA ASP A 59 -23.68 -4.21 -7.97
C ASP A 59 -22.64 -3.90 -6.88
N LEU A 60 -21.59 -3.15 -7.22
CA LEU A 60 -20.49 -2.78 -6.34
C LEU A 60 -20.32 -1.25 -6.29
N PRO A 61 -21.35 -0.43 -6.02
CA PRO A 61 -21.22 1.01 -6.13
C PRO A 61 -20.19 1.60 -5.15
N LEU A 62 -19.48 2.63 -5.60
CA LEU A 62 -18.81 3.60 -4.74
C LEU A 62 -19.75 4.77 -4.43
N ASN A 63 -19.86 5.11 -3.15
CA ASN A 63 -20.56 6.30 -2.67
C ASN A 63 -19.71 7.56 -2.94
N GLU A 64 -20.29 8.75 -2.74
CA GLU A 64 -19.55 10.00 -2.91
C GLU A 64 -18.31 10.08 -2.00
N PHE A 65 -17.22 10.63 -2.55
CA PHE A 65 -15.98 10.84 -1.80
C PHE A 65 -16.04 12.15 -1.01
N ARG A 66 -15.80 12.06 0.30
CA ARG A 66 -15.77 13.21 1.23
C ARG A 66 -14.33 13.55 1.58
N ALA A 67 -14.00 14.84 1.58
CA ALA A 67 -12.65 15.31 1.92
C ALA A 67 -12.30 15.01 3.39
N ILE A 68 -11.01 14.80 3.65
CA ILE A 68 -10.45 14.58 4.99
C ILE A 68 -9.59 15.80 5.35
N GLU A 69 -10.17 16.69 6.17
CA GLU A 69 -9.61 18.00 6.49
C GLU A 69 -8.28 17.92 7.26
N ASN A 70 -8.18 16.99 8.21
CA ASN A 70 -7.02 16.84 9.11
C ASN A 70 -5.95 15.89 8.55
N SER A 71 -5.61 16.02 7.27
CA SER A 71 -4.53 15.24 6.64
C SER A 71 -3.15 15.88 6.81
N ARG A 72 -2.13 15.06 7.11
CA ARG A 72 -0.73 15.51 7.27
C ARG A 72 -0.16 16.16 6.00
N ASP A 73 -0.63 15.73 4.83
CA ASP A 73 -0.12 16.13 3.52
C ASP A 73 -0.94 17.25 2.86
N LYS A 74 -1.85 17.90 3.60
CA LYS A 74 -2.87 18.85 3.08
C LYS A 74 -2.32 20.03 2.27
N ALA A 75 -1.04 20.36 2.43
CA ALA A 75 -0.37 21.38 1.63
C ALA A 75 -0.32 20.98 0.14
N ASN A 76 -0.07 19.70 -0.13
CA ASN A 76 0.32 19.20 -1.46
C ASN A 76 -0.81 18.44 -2.18
N LEU A 77 -1.76 17.87 -1.43
CA LEU A 77 -2.86 17.08 -1.98
C LEU A 77 -4.12 17.18 -1.12
N THR A 78 -5.27 16.88 -1.72
CA THR A 78 -6.53 16.67 -0.98
C THR A 78 -6.70 15.17 -0.74
N ARG A 79 -6.89 14.73 0.51
CA ARG A 79 -7.33 13.36 0.80
C ARG A 79 -8.85 13.31 0.83
N ALA A 80 -9.43 12.23 0.29
CA ALA A 80 -10.86 11.96 0.41
C ALA A 80 -11.13 10.47 0.61
N ALA A 81 -12.29 10.13 1.17
CA ALA A 81 -12.72 8.74 1.36
C ALA A 81 -14.21 8.56 1.10
N SER A 82 -14.57 7.33 0.73
CA SER A 82 -15.94 6.88 0.50
C SER A 82 -16.16 5.59 1.27
N LYS A 83 -17.13 5.60 2.21
CA LYS A 83 -17.50 4.42 2.99
C LYS A 83 -18.33 3.49 2.12
N ILE A 84 -17.94 2.22 2.00
CA ILE A 84 -18.72 1.20 1.28
C ILE A 84 -19.63 0.48 2.29
N ASN A 85 -19.07 0.07 3.42
CA ASN A 85 -19.79 -0.43 4.60
C ASN A 85 -18.91 -0.22 5.87
N GLU A 86 -19.19 -0.92 6.98
CA GLU A 86 -18.40 -0.81 8.22
C GLU A 86 -16.96 -1.36 8.12
N ASN A 87 -16.70 -2.30 7.20
CA ASN A 87 -15.43 -3.01 7.12
C ASN A 87 -14.70 -2.89 5.77
N LEU A 88 -15.20 -2.03 4.89
CA LEU A 88 -14.67 -1.78 3.56
C LEU A 88 -14.87 -0.29 3.21
N TYR A 89 -13.79 0.37 2.79
CA TYR A 89 -13.83 1.75 2.34
C TYR A 89 -12.87 1.98 1.17
N ALA A 90 -13.22 2.96 0.35
CA ALA A 90 -12.32 3.51 -0.65
C ALA A 90 -11.67 4.80 -0.11
N SER A 91 -10.41 5.03 -0.44
CA SER A 91 -9.74 6.30 -0.16
C SER A 91 -8.87 6.75 -1.33
N THR A 92 -8.66 8.05 -1.43
CA THR A 92 -7.99 8.65 -2.58
C THR A 92 -7.09 9.81 -2.15
N ALA A 93 -6.00 9.98 -2.89
CA ALA A 93 -5.18 11.19 -2.88
C ALA A 93 -5.43 11.94 -4.19
N LEU A 94 -5.81 13.21 -4.09
CA LEU A 94 -6.23 14.06 -5.21
C LEU A 94 -5.27 15.23 -5.37
N GLU A 95 -5.00 15.58 -6.63
CA GLU A 95 -4.31 16.81 -6.97
C GLU A 95 -5.16 18.03 -6.58
N ARG A 96 -4.53 19.04 -5.97
CA ARG A 96 -5.23 20.27 -5.55
C ARG A 96 -5.67 21.07 -6.79
N GLY A 97 -6.85 21.68 -6.70
CA GLY A 97 -7.45 22.43 -7.82
C GLY A 97 -8.16 21.53 -8.83
N THR A 98 -7.47 20.56 -9.41
CA THR A 98 -8.04 19.70 -10.47
C THR A 98 -8.90 18.54 -9.95
N LEU A 99 -8.67 18.11 -8.70
CA LEU A 99 -9.25 16.90 -8.09
C LEU A 99 -9.01 15.61 -8.92
N LYS A 100 -7.97 15.60 -9.77
CA LYS A 100 -7.53 14.39 -10.48
C LYS A 100 -6.88 13.40 -9.53
N VAL A 101 -7.09 12.11 -9.78
CA VAL A 101 -6.68 11.03 -8.88
C VAL A 101 -5.17 10.77 -8.98
N LYS A 102 -4.43 10.94 -7.88
CA LYS A 102 -3.01 10.56 -7.72
C LYS A 102 -2.82 9.16 -7.14
N SER A 103 -3.80 8.66 -6.39
CA SER A 103 -3.83 7.28 -5.90
C SER A 103 -5.28 6.94 -5.55
N MET A 104 -5.75 5.75 -5.93
CA MET A 104 -7.04 5.21 -5.50
C MET A 104 -6.80 3.91 -4.75
N GLN A 105 -7.43 3.75 -3.58
CA GLN A 105 -7.21 2.64 -2.67
C GLN A 105 -8.54 2.03 -2.22
N ILE A 106 -8.56 0.71 -2.05
CA ILE A 106 -9.62 -0.04 -1.37
C ILE A 106 -8.99 -0.72 -0.17
N THR A 107 -9.53 -0.48 1.02
CA THR A 107 -9.06 -1.09 2.27
C THR A 107 -10.18 -1.88 2.93
N TRP A 108 -9.90 -3.16 3.17
CA TRP A 108 -10.73 -4.07 3.96
C TRP A 108 -10.18 -4.19 5.38
N LEU A 109 -11.06 -4.12 6.37
CA LEU A 109 -10.79 -4.35 7.78
C LEU A 109 -11.34 -5.75 8.15
N PRO A 110 -10.50 -6.70 8.60
CA PRO A 110 -10.96 -8.00 9.06
C PRO A 110 -12.02 -7.90 10.15
N ILE A 111 -13.10 -8.65 9.96
CA ILE A 111 -14.12 -8.90 10.99
C ILE A 111 -13.96 -10.32 11.52
N GLN A 112 -14.48 -10.57 12.73
CA GLN A 112 -14.59 -11.90 13.31
C GLN A 112 -15.94 -12.54 12.96
N GLY A 113 -16.07 -13.86 13.17
CA GLY A 113 -17.32 -14.59 12.96
C GLY A 113 -17.54 -15.11 11.53
N PRO A 114 -18.71 -15.73 11.26
CA PRO A 114 -18.96 -16.51 10.04
C PRO A 114 -18.94 -15.66 8.76
N GLU A 115 -19.24 -14.37 8.84
CA GLU A 115 -19.29 -13.46 7.69
C GLU A 115 -17.90 -13.09 7.14
N GLN A 116 -16.81 -13.34 7.88
CA GLN A 116 -15.45 -12.92 7.49
C GLN A 116 -15.07 -13.34 6.07
N LYS A 117 -15.41 -14.58 5.66
CA LYS A 117 -15.11 -15.11 4.33
C LYS A 117 -15.86 -14.35 3.23
N ALA A 118 -17.15 -14.05 3.44
CA ALA A 118 -17.97 -13.30 2.50
C ALA A 118 -17.56 -11.83 2.42
N ALA A 119 -17.26 -11.20 3.56
CA ALA A 119 -16.74 -9.84 3.62
C ALA A 119 -15.39 -9.70 2.89
N LYS A 120 -14.45 -10.65 3.09
CA LYS A 120 -13.18 -10.67 2.35
C LYS A 120 -13.41 -10.87 0.84
N ALA A 121 -14.33 -11.77 0.45
CA ALA A 121 -14.66 -11.98 -0.96
C ALA A 121 -15.17 -10.68 -1.63
N LYS A 122 -16.13 -9.99 -1.00
CA LYS A 122 -16.65 -8.71 -1.49
C LYS A 122 -15.55 -7.63 -1.58
N ALA A 123 -14.63 -7.58 -0.62
CA ALA A 123 -13.49 -6.69 -0.70
C ALA A 123 -12.60 -6.97 -1.92
N LEU A 124 -12.30 -8.25 -2.18
CA LEU A 124 -11.52 -8.66 -3.36
C LEU A 124 -12.22 -8.31 -4.68
N GLU A 125 -13.54 -8.36 -4.73
CA GLU A 125 -14.31 -7.90 -5.90
C GLU A 125 -14.16 -6.40 -6.15
N TYR A 126 -14.26 -5.55 -5.11
CA TYR A 126 -13.98 -4.12 -5.24
C TYR A 126 -12.53 -3.83 -5.68
N MET A 127 -11.54 -4.54 -5.12
CA MET A 127 -10.13 -4.40 -5.49
C MET A 127 -9.89 -4.77 -6.96
N ALA A 128 -10.50 -5.85 -7.44
CA ALA A 128 -10.43 -6.26 -8.85
C ALA A 128 -11.20 -5.31 -9.78
N ALA A 129 -12.32 -4.74 -9.34
CA ALA A 129 -13.05 -3.73 -10.09
C ALA A 129 -12.23 -2.45 -10.30
N ILE A 130 -11.41 -2.05 -9.33
CA ILE A 130 -10.50 -0.90 -9.45
C ILE A 130 -9.43 -1.12 -10.53
N ILE A 131 -8.88 -2.34 -10.64
CA ILE A 131 -7.95 -2.70 -11.73
C ILE A 131 -8.60 -2.42 -13.08
N ARG A 132 -9.84 -2.90 -13.29
CA ARG A 132 -10.56 -2.71 -14.55
C ARG A 132 -10.85 -1.25 -14.89
N THR A 133 -11.09 -0.39 -13.90
CA THR A 133 -11.28 1.06 -14.13
C THR A 133 -10.01 1.75 -14.65
N VAL A 134 -8.81 1.32 -14.25
CA VAL A 134 -7.54 1.91 -14.70
C VAL A 134 -6.87 1.15 -15.84
N ALA A 135 -7.30 -0.09 -16.10
CA ALA A 135 -6.89 -0.93 -17.22
C ALA A 135 -8.15 -1.49 -17.93
N PRO A 136 -8.87 -0.65 -18.70
CA PRO A 136 -10.19 -1.00 -19.26
C PRO A 136 -10.16 -2.11 -20.33
N LEU A 137 -8.96 -2.52 -20.78
CA LEU A 137 -8.78 -3.66 -21.67
C LEU A 137 -8.85 -5.02 -20.95
N LEU A 138 -8.78 -5.03 -19.60
CA LEU A 138 -8.86 -6.26 -18.82
C LEU A 138 -10.32 -6.65 -18.55
N THR A 139 -10.65 -7.94 -18.75
CA THR A 139 -11.94 -8.48 -18.31
C THR A 139 -12.04 -8.53 -16.77
N LYS A 140 -13.24 -8.83 -16.25
CA LYS A 140 -13.46 -9.03 -14.81
C LYS A 140 -12.58 -10.17 -14.28
N GLU A 141 -12.51 -11.27 -15.02
CA GLU A 141 -11.77 -12.49 -14.69
C GLU A 141 -10.26 -12.25 -14.75
N GLN A 142 -9.78 -11.52 -15.76
CA GLN A 142 -8.38 -11.12 -15.87
C GLN A 142 -7.96 -10.20 -14.72
N SER A 143 -8.82 -9.25 -14.34
CA SER A 143 -8.61 -8.34 -13.21
C SER A 143 -8.56 -9.11 -11.87
N GLN A 144 -9.47 -10.06 -11.67
CA GLN A 144 -9.45 -10.96 -10.51
C GLN A 144 -8.17 -11.81 -10.46
N LYS A 145 -7.74 -12.38 -11.60
CA LYS A 145 -6.51 -13.18 -11.71
C LYS A 145 -5.26 -12.35 -11.42
N LYS A 146 -5.19 -11.10 -11.89
CA LYS A 146 -4.09 -10.16 -11.58
C LYS A 146 -4.05 -9.85 -10.09
N LEU A 147 -5.18 -9.53 -9.46
CA LEU A 147 -5.26 -9.32 -8.02
C LEU A 147 -4.79 -10.56 -7.23
N GLN A 148 -5.23 -11.75 -7.60
CA GLN A 148 -4.81 -13.01 -6.95
C GLN A 148 -3.29 -13.23 -7.05
N LYS A 149 -2.70 -13.03 -8.24
CA LYS A 149 -1.25 -13.08 -8.45
C LYS A 149 -0.51 -12.12 -7.51
N MET A 150 -0.99 -10.88 -7.42
CA MET A 150 -0.40 -9.86 -6.53
C MET A 150 -0.50 -10.23 -5.05
N LEU A 151 -1.66 -10.74 -4.60
CA LEU A 151 -1.85 -11.18 -3.21
C LEU A 151 -0.90 -12.32 -2.83
N ILE A 152 -0.71 -13.29 -3.73
CA ILE A 152 0.26 -14.38 -3.55
C ILE A 152 1.68 -13.81 -3.49
N ALA A 153 2.05 -12.93 -4.41
CA ALA A 153 3.38 -12.31 -4.47
C ALA A 153 3.67 -11.34 -3.30
N GLY A 154 2.63 -10.82 -2.64
CA GLY A 154 2.70 -9.93 -1.47
C GLY A 154 2.67 -10.63 -0.12
N LYS A 155 2.35 -11.93 -0.06
CA LYS A 155 2.27 -12.68 1.20
C LYS A 155 3.59 -12.59 1.99
N GLY A 156 3.51 -12.15 3.25
CA GLY A 156 4.66 -12.01 4.15
C GLY A 156 5.56 -10.79 3.91
N LYS A 157 5.20 -9.90 2.98
CA LYS A 157 5.91 -8.63 2.74
C LYS A 157 5.15 -7.47 3.38
N HIS A 158 5.87 -6.39 3.74
CA HIS A 158 5.22 -5.17 4.24
C HIS A 158 4.24 -4.58 3.20
N TYR A 159 4.66 -4.58 1.93
CA TYR A 159 3.79 -4.45 0.77
C TYR A 159 4.45 -5.17 -0.43
N TYR A 160 3.67 -5.41 -1.48
CA TYR A 160 4.17 -5.76 -2.81
C TYR A 160 3.63 -4.77 -3.82
N ALA A 161 4.41 -4.49 -4.85
CA ALA A 161 3.99 -3.64 -5.95
C ALA A 161 4.54 -4.16 -7.27
N GLU A 162 3.74 -4.04 -8.32
CA GLU A 162 4.13 -4.29 -9.71
C GLU A 162 3.70 -3.12 -10.59
N THR A 163 4.47 -2.84 -11.63
CA THR A 163 4.19 -1.81 -12.64
C THR A 163 3.79 -2.50 -13.94
N GLU A 164 2.72 -2.04 -14.57
CA GLU A 164 2.28 -2.50 -15.89
C GLU A 164 1.72 -1.30 -16.66
N GLY A 165 2.35 -0.98 -17.80
CA GLY A 165 2.11 0.27 -18.50
C GLY A 165 2.31 1.50 -17.59
N ALA A 166 1.42 2.49 -17.71
CA ALA A 166 1.45 3.72 -16.91
C ALA A 166 0.86 3.56 -15.48
N VAL A 167 0.65 2.33 -15.00
CA VAL A 167 0.03 2.06 -13.70
C VAL A 167 0.95 1.24 -12.81
N ARG A 168 1.14 1.71 -11.58
CA ARG A 168 1.69 0.97 -10.46
C ARG A 168 0.54 0.44 -9.61
N TYR A 169 0.53 -0.87 -9.40
CA TYR A 169 -0.40 -1.57 -8.53
C TYR A 169 0.32 -1.90 -7.23
N VAL A 170 -0.33 -1.68 -6.08
CA VAL A 170 0.24 -1.94 -4.75
C VAL A 170 -0.73 -2.78 -3.92
N VAL A 171 -0.21 -3.74 -3.16
CA VAL A 171 -0.98 -4.52 -2.19
C VAL A 171 -0.23 -4.61 -0.87
N ALA A 172 -0.94 -4.40 0.24
CA ALA A 172 -0.42 -4.56 1.60
C ALA A 172 -1.41 -5.40 2.41
N ASP A 173 -1.05 -6.66 2.68
CA ASP A 173 -1.80 -7.56 3.56
C ASP A 173 -1.15 -7.52 4.95
N ASN A 174 -1.74 -6.74 5.85
CA ASN A 174 -1.27 -6.58 7.24
C ASN A 174 -1.98 -7.55 8.20
N GLY A 175 -2.55 -8.65 7.68
CA GLY A 175 -3.31 -9.61 8.47
C GLY A 175 -4.50 -8.95 9.15
N GLU A 176 -4.57 -9.06 10.47
CA GLU A 176 -5.64 -8.49 11.32
C GLU A 176 -5.81 -6.97 11.17
N LYS A 177 -4.75 -6.24 10.79
CA LYS A 177 -4.80 -4.77 10.65
C LYS A 177 -5.45 -4.29 9.35
N GLY A 178 -5.65 -5.17 8.37
CA GLY A 178 -6.27 -4.80 7.10
C GLY A 178 -5.55 -5.30 5.86
N LEU A 179 -6.32 -5.44 4.78
CA LEU A 179 -5.83 -5.62 3.42
C LEU A 179 -6.11 -4.35 2.62
N THR A 180 -5.07 -3.70 2.11
CA THR A 180 -5.19 -2.56 1.21
C THR A 180 -4.69 -2.93 -0.17
N PHE A 181 -5.46 -2.55 -1.19
CA PHE A 181 -5.04 -2.54 -2.58
C PHE A 181 -5.07 -1.10 -3.11
N ALA A 182 -4.08 -0.70 -3.89
CA ALA A 182 -4.00 0.64 -4.46
C ALA A 182 -3.55 0.63 -5.92
N VAL A 183 -4.01 1.63 -6.67
CA VAL A 183 -3.54 1.97 -8.01
C VAL A 183 -3.02 3.39 -8.03
N GLU A 184 -1.84 3.56 -8.61
CA GLU A 184 -1.09 4.80 -8.70
C GLU A 184 -0.68 5.00 -10.17
N PRO A 185 -0.92 6.18 -10.78
CA PRO A 185 -0.35 6.50 -12.07
C PRO A 185 1.17 6.64 -11.92
N ILE A 186 1.92 6.28 -12.95
CA ILE A 186 3.37 6.53 -13.01
C ILE A 186 3.73 7.23 -14.31
N LYS A 187 4.80 8.03 -14.27
CA LYS A 187 5.42 8.54 -15.48
C LYS A 187 6.18 7.39 -16.13
N LEU A 188 5.83 7.07 -17.38
CA LEU A 188 6.66 6.20 -18.20
C LEU A 188 7.97 6.94 -18.49
N ALA A 189 9.07 6.44 -17.94
CA ALA A 189 10.39 6.74 -18.48
C ALA A 189 10.56 5.88 -19.73
N LEU A 190 10.96 6.50 -20.85
CA LEU A 190 11.50 5.74 -21.97
C LEU A 190 12.78 5.07 -21.46
N SER A 191 12.87 3.76 -21.57
CA SER A 191 14.10 3.03 -21.24
C SER A 191 15.15 3.33 -22.31
N GLU A 192 16.30 3.88 -21.91
CA GLU A 192 17.44 4.24 -22.79
C GLU A 192 18.15 3.03 -23.42
N ASN A 193 17.59 1.83 -23.32
CA ASN A 193 18.15 0.56 -23.79
C ASN A 193 17.92 0.31 -25.31
N LEU A 194 17.69 1.35 -26.10
CA LEU A 194 17.51 1.24 -27.57
C LEU A 194 18.73 1.70 -28.39
N GLU A 195 19.79 2.23 -27.77
CA GLU A 195 20.99 2.68 -28.49
C GLU A 195 22.03 1.56 -28.76
N GLY A 196 21.78 0.33 -28.31
CA GLY A 196 22.73 -0.79 -28.40
C GLY A 196 22.58 -1.72 -29.61
N ALA A 197 21.73 -1.40 -30.59
CA ALA A 197 21.38 -2.29 -31.70
C ALA A 197 21.30 -1.57 -33.06
N ASN A 198 22.45 -1.14 -33.57
CA ASN A 198 22.71 -0.82 -34.98
C ASN A 198 24.11 -1.32 -35.35
#